data_AF-A0A2H9NDM2-F1
#
_entry.id   AF-A0A2H9NDM2-F1
#
_cell.length_a   1.000
_cell.length_b   1.000
_cell.length_c   1.000
_cell.angle_alpha   90.00
_cell.angle_beta   90.00
_cell.angle_gamma   90.00
#
_symmetry.space_group_name_H-M   'P 1'
#
loop_
_entity.id
_entity.type
_entity.pdbx_description
1 polymer ?
#
loop_
_entity_poly.entity_id
_entity_poly.type
_entity_poly.pdbx_seq_one_letter_code
_entity_poly.pdbx_strand_id
1 'polypeptide(L)'
;MTTPYDVSADKLINALSRDLKENQKIKKPEWADFVKTGMCKERAPEDANWWWVRAASILRKLYVGNESTGVGRFRTVYGGRKNRGVKPERFYKGSGKVIRTILQEFDNMGLTEKDTNGRKITEKGMTY
;
A
#
# COMPACT_ATOMS: atom_id res chain seq x y z
N MET A 1 -5.00 -25.89 2.44
CA MET A 1 -4.36 -24.66 2.92
C MET A 1 -5.00 -23.51 2.15
N THR A 2 -5.71 -22.62 2.83
CA THR A 2 -6.40 -21.48 2.18
C THR A 2 -5.39 -20.39 1.86
N THR A 3 -5.38 -19.93 0.62
CA THR A 3 -4.48 -18.88 0.13
C THR A 3 -5.23 -17.55 -0.03
N PRO A 4 -4.52 -16.41 -0.10
CA PRO A 4 -5.11 -15.11 -0.41
C PRO A 4 -5.83 -15.03 -1.78
N TYR A 5 -5.69 -16.06 -2.62
CA TYR A 5 -6.41 -16.21 -3.89
C TYR A 5 -7.82 -16.77 -3.70
N ASP A 6 -8.08 -17.48 -2.61
CA ASP A 6 -9.35 -18.17 -2.34
C ASP A 6 -10.41 -17.25 -1.70
N VAL A 7 -10.01 -16.05 -1.27
CA VAL A 7 -10.87 -15.07 -0.60
C VAL A 7 -11.00 -13.80 -1.45
N SER A 8 -12.20 -13.21 -1.43
CA SER A 8 -12.43 -11.89 -2.04
C SER A 8 -11.43 -10.85 -1.50
N ALA A 9 -10.81 -10.12 -2.43
CA ALA A 9 -9.76 -9.15 -2.12
C ALA A 9 -10.22 -8.09 -1.12
N ASP A 10 -11.47 -7.61 -1.24
CA ASP A 10 -11.99 -6.54 -0.39
C ASP A 10 -12.17 -7.01 1.06
N LYS A 11 -12.71 -8.23 1.25
CA LYS A 11 -12.87 -8.83 2.58
C LYS A 11 -11.51 -9.04 3.25
N LEU A 12 -10.53 -9.55 2.50
CA LEU A 12 -9.17 -9.76 3.00
C LEU A 12 -8.50 -8.44 3.39
N ILE A 13 -8.58 -7.41 2.55
CA ILE A 13 -7.98 -6.10 2.84
C ILE A 13 -8.60 -5.47 4.08
N ASN A 14 -9.93 -5.57 4.23
CA ASN A 14 -10.63 -5.03 5.39
C ASN A 14 -10.24 -5.73 6.68
N ALA A 15 -10.20 -7.08 6.69
CA ALA A 15 -9.75 -7.84 7.85
C ALA A 15 -8.30 -7.51 8.21
N LEU A 16 -7.40 -7.57 7.23
CA LEU A 16 -5.99 -7.30 7.43
C LEU A 16 -5.74 -5.85 7.88
N SER A 17 -6.52 -4.88 7.42
CA SER A 17 -6.41 -3.50 7.88
C SER A 17 -6.73 -3.33 9.37
N ARG A 18 -7.66 -4.13 9.91
CA ARG A 18 -8.00 -4.13 11.34
C ARG A 18 -6.87 -4.76 12.14
N ASP A 19 -6.36 -5.89 11.67
CA ASP A 19 -5.24 -6.58 12.34
C ASP A 19 -3.95 -5.75 12.33
N LEU A 20 -3.65 -5.06 11.23
CA LEU A 20 -2.50 -4.16 11.15
C LEU A 20 -2.61 -2.97 12.11
N LYS A 21 -3.85 -2.53 12.38
CA LYS A 21 -4.14 -1.43 13.31
C LYS A 21 -4.03 -1.88 14.77
N GLU A 22 -4.60 -3.03 15.10
CA GLU A 22 -4.71 -3.53 16.48
C GLU A 22 -3.46 -4.28 16.93
N ASN A 23 -2.98 -5.23 16.13
CA ASN A 23 -1.96 -6.20 16.53
C ASN A 23 -0.54 -5.74 16.20
N GLN A 24 -0.33 -5.18 15.01
CA GLN A 24 1.02 -4.78 14.55
C GLN A 24 1.40 -3.35 14.97
N LYS A 25 0.46 -2.58 15.55
CA LYS A 25 0.65 -1.19 15.98
C LYS A 25 1.35 -0.32 14.92
N ILE A 26 0.99 -0.50 13.64
CA ILE A 26 1.49 0.38 12.58
C ILE A 26 1.06 1.80 12.92
N LYS A 27 2.04 2.65 13.22
CA LYS A 27 1.79 4.04 13.59
C LYS A 27 1.56 4.83 12.32
N LYS A 28 0.35 5.36 12.18
CA LYS A 28 0.07 6.38 11.17
C LYS A 28 0.94 7.61 11.45
N PRO A 29 1.73 8.10 10.49
CA PRO A 29 2.52 9.30 10.68
C PRO A 29 1.61 10.54 10.74
N GLU A 30 2.01 11.57 11.49
CA GLU A 30 1.20 12.77 11.72
C GLU A 30 0.80 13.50 10.43
N TRP A 31 1.70 13.54 9.45
CA TRP A 31 1.42 14.17 8.16
C TRP A 31 0.39 13.42 7.32
N ALA A 32 0.05 12.16 7.64
CA ALA A 32 -0.88 11.36 6.84
C ALA A 32 -2.28 12.00 6.75
N ASP A 33 -2.71 12.71 7.79
CA ASP A 33 -4.06 13.29 7.84
C ASP A 33 -4.23 14.51 6.93
N PHE A 34 -3.12 15.15 6.55
CA PHE A 34 -3.14 16.39 5.77
C PHE A 34 -2.79 16.17 4.29
N VAL A 35 -2.33 14.97 3.92
CA VAL A 35 -1.84 14.70 2.57
C VAL A 35 -2.84 13.95 1.70
N LYS A 36 -2.75 14.22 0.41
CA LYS A 36 -3.35 13.38 -0.62
C LYS A 36 -2.46 12.18 -0.95
N THR A 37 -3.09 11.09 -1.39
CA THR A 37 -2.41 9.83 -1.72
C THR A 37 -1.64 9.86 -3.05
N GLY A 38 -1.81 10.90 -3.87
CA GLY A 38 -1.10 11.06 -5.13
C GLY A 38 -1.39 12.39 -5.82
N MET A 39 -0.59 12.72 -6.83
CA MET A 39 -0.75 13.95 -7.61
C MET A 39 -2.03 13.95 -8.46
N CYS A 40 -2.55 12.77 -8.80
CA CYS A 40 -3.82 12.60 -9.51
C CYS A 40 -5.05 12.88 -8.63
N LYS A 41 -4.91 12.95 -7.31
CA LYS A 41 -6.01 13.22 -6.40
C LYS A 41 -6.12 14.71 -6.10
N GLU A 42 -7.35 15.15 -5.86
CA GLU A 42 -7.67 16.53 -5.49
C GLU A 42 -7.86 16.66 -3.98
N ARG A 43 -8.53 15.68 -3.35
CA ARG A 43 -8.82 15.65 -1.91
C ARG A 43 -8.01 14.58 -1.18
N ALA A 44 -7.87 14.76 0.13
CA ALA A 44 -7.38 13.72 1.03
C ALA A 44 -8.42 12.58 1.15
N PRO A 45 -8.00 11.37 1.57
CA PRO A 45 -8.93 10.28 1.84
C PRO A 45 -9.91 10.64 2.97
N GLU A 46 -11.18 10.28 2.80
CA GLU A 46 -12.22 10.54 3.80
C GLU A 46 -12.18 9.54 4.97
N ASP A 47 -11.76 8.31 4.71
CA ASP A 47 -11.64 7.27 5.75
C ASP A 47 -10.43 7.54 6.65
N ALA A 48 -10.66 7.75 7.96
CA ALA A 48 -9.59 7.92 8.95
C ALA A 48 -8.62 6.71 9.03
N ASN A 49 -9.08 5.52 8.62
CA ASN A 49 -8.29 4.29 8.61
C ASN A 49 -7.58 4.01 7.28
N TRP A 50 -7.60 4.97 6.34
CA TRP A 50 -7.06 4.78 4.99
C TRP A 50 -5.60 4.30 4.98
N TRP A 51 -4.80 4.68 5.99
CA TRP A 51 -3.39 4.29 6.09
C TRP A 51 -3.23 2.78 6.20
N TRP A 52 -3.98 2.14 7.10
CA TRP A 52 -3.93 0.69 7.30
C TRP A 52 -4.56 -0.07 6.13
N VAL A 53 -5.62 0.48 5.52
CA VAL A 53 -6.20 -0.07 4.28
C VAL A 53 -5.15 -0.03 3.16
N ARG A 54 -4.37 1.05 3.05
CA ARG A 54 -3.31 1.15 2.05
C ARG A 54 -2.18 0.17 2.34
N ALA A 55 -1.80 0.01 3.61
CA ALA A 55 -0.79 -0.95 4.05
C ALA A 55 -1.22 -2.39 3.72
N ALA A 56 -2.46 -2.76 4.03
CA ALA A 56 -3.02 -4.06 3.72
C ALA A 56 -3.03 -4.36 2.21
N SER A 57 -3.44 -3.37 1.43
CA SER A 57 -3.41 -3.45 -0.04
C SER A 57 -1.99 -3.61 -0.60
N ILE A 58 -0.97 -3.02 0.04
CA ILE A 58 0.43 -3.20 -0.37
C ILE A 58 0.90 -4.62 -0.03
N LEU A 59 0.63 -5.10 1.18
CA LEU A 59 1.04 -6.44 1.62
C LEU A 59 0.42 -7.53 0.73
N ARG A 60 -0.88 -7.44 0.45
CA ARG A 60 -1.56 -8.35 -0.49
C ARG A 60 -0.93 -8.35 -1.88
N LYS A 61 -0.56 -7.17 -2.40
CA LYS A 61 0.06 -7.06 -3.73
C LYS A 61 1.49 -7.60 -3.75
N LEU A 62 2.23 -7.52 -2.65
CA LEU A 62 3.53 -8.19 -2.53
C LEU A 62 3.38 -9.70 -2.52
N TYR A 63 2.39 -10.23 -1.79
CA TYR A 63 2.07 -11.64 -1.79
C TYR A 63 1.70 -12.13 -3.19
N VAL A 64 0.75 -11.46 -3.85
CA VAL A 64 0.25 -11.88 -5.17
C VAL A 64 1.29 -11.68 -6.28
N GLY A 65 2.14 -10.66 -6.15
CA GLY A 65 3.09 -10.30 -7.18
C GLY A 65 4.19 -11.33 -7.43
N ASN A 66 4.47 -12.23 -6.46
CA ASN A 66 5.56 -13.21 -6.41
C ASN A 66 6.99 -12.69 -6.71
N GLU A 67 7.11 -11.47 -7.24
CA GLU A 67 8.31 -10.77 -7.64
C GLU A 67 8.60 -9.61 -6.70
N SER A 68 9.90 -9.32 -6.54
CA SER A 68 10.39 -8.15 -5.81
C SER A 68 9.85 -6.87 -6.43
N THR A 69 9.05 -6.12 -5.67
CA THR A 69 8.34 -4.95 -6.17
C THR A 69 8.90 -3.67 -5.58
N GLY A 70 9.42 -2.80 -6.44
CA GLY A 70 9.90 -1.47 -6.06
C GLY A 70 8.78 -0.44 -5.87
N VAL A 71 9.12 0.67 -5.19
CA VAL A 71 8.20 1.82 -4.97
C VAL A 71 7.66 2.36 -6.30
N GLY A 72 8.46 2.34 -7.37
CA GLY A 72 8.05 2.83 -8.70
C GLY A 72 6.87 2.06 -9.31
N ARG A 73 6.82 0.73 -9.15
CA ARG A 73 5.72 -0.11 -9.62
C ARG A 73 4.46 0.17 -8.81
N PHE A 74 4.57 0.25 -7.48
CA PHE A 74 3.44 0.65 -6.63
C PHE A 74 2.90 2.04 -6.94
N ARG A 75 3.76 3.00 -7.27
CA ARG A 75 3.32 4.34 -7.69
C ARG A 75 2.52 4.31 -8.99
N THR A 76 2.77 3.33 -9.86
CA THR A 76 1.99 3.15 -11.08
C THR A 76 0.65 2.48 -10.75
N VAL A 77 0.67 1.45 -9.90
CA VAL A 77 -0.53 0.75 -9.43
C VAL A 77 -1.52 1.67 -8.69
N TYR A 78 -1.01 2.55 -7.82
CA TYR A 78 -1.82 3.53 -7.10
C TYR A 78 -1.87 4.89 -7.81
N GLY A 79 -1.41 4.95 -9.05
CA GLY A 79 -1.57 6.10 -9.92
C GLY A 79 -2.99 6.20 -10.46
N GLY A 80 -3.27 7.26 -11.20
CA GLY A 80 -4.58 7.44 -11.81
C GLY A 80 -4.61 8.58 -12.80
N ARG A 81 -5.76 8.71 -13.46
CA ARG A 81 -6.07 9.82 -14.36
C ARG A 81 -6.17 11.11 -13.55
N LYS A 82 -5.53 12.19 -14.02
CA LYS A 82 -5.57 13.51 -13.39
C LYS A 82 -6.32 14.49 -14.29
N ASN A 83 -7.29 15.19 -13.73
CA ASN A 83 -7.91 16.35 -14.36
C ASN A 83 -6.89 17.51 -14.42
N ARG A 84 -6.69 18.08 -15.62
CA ARG A 84 -5.74 19.16 -15.90
C ARG A 84 -6.45 20.46 -16.31
N GLY A 85 -7.71 20.62 -15.90
CA GLY A 85 -8.57 21.73 -16.29
C GLY A 85 -8.91 21.62 -17.77
N VAL A 86 -8.48 22.60 -18.56
CA VAL A 86 -8.78 22.67 -20.00
C VAL A 86 -7.98 21.64 -20.81
N LYS A 87 -6.83 21.17 -20.30
CA LYS A 87 -5.98 20.21 -21.03
C LYS A 87 -6.50 18.77 -20.88
N PRO A 88 -6.33 17.91 -21.90
CA PRO A 88 -6.70 16.50 -21.80
C PRO A 88 -6.06 15.80 -20.61
N GLU A 89 -6.86 14.95 -19.98
CA GLU A 89 -6.45 14.18 -18.82
C GLU A 89 -5.33 13.19 -19.17
N ARG A 90 -4.38 13.03 -18.24
CA ARG A 90 -3.25 12.10 -18.40
C ARG A 90 -3.07 11.28 -17.13
N PHE A 91 -2.38 10.16 -17.27
CA PHE A 91 -2.00 9.33 -16.14
C PHE A 91 -0.88 9.99 -15.32
N TYR A 92 -1.05 10.04 -14.01
CA TYR A 92 -0.03 10.47 -13.05
C TYR A 92 0.18 9.41 -11.97
N LYS A 93 1.45 9.25 -11.60
CA LYS A 93 1.88 8.31 -10.55
C LYS A 93 1.39 8.75 -9.17
N GLY A 94 1.14 7.77 -8.30
CA GLY A 94 0.82 7.94 -6.89
C GLY A 94 1.99 8.49 -6.05
N SER A 95 1.70 8.84 -4.80
CA SER A 95 2.68 9.38 -3.87
C SER A 95 3.72 8.33 -3.50
N GLY A 96 5.00 8.65 -3.73
CA GLY A 96 6.11 7.77 -3.37
C GLY A 96 6.39 7.76 -1.86
N LYS A 97 6.11 8.86 -1.15
CA LYS A 97 6.39 8.96 0.29
C LYS A 97 5.50 8.03 1.10
N VAL A 98 4.19 8.03 0.83
CA VAL A 98 3.21 7.14 1.47
C VAL A 98 3.64 5.68 1.36
N ILE A 99 3.88 5.22 0.12
CA ILE A 99 4.26 3.83 -0.16
C ILE A 99 5.60 3.49 0.51
N ARG A 100 6.58 4.39 0.42
CA ARG A 100 7.91 4.14 1.00
C ARG A 100 7.86 4.01 2.52
N THR A 101 7.11 4.86 3.20
CA THR A 101 6.99 4.83 4.66
C THR A 101 6.36 3.52 5.13
N ILE A 102 5.26 3.09 4.50
CA ILE A 102 4.62 1.80 4.82
C ILE A 102 5.60 0.64 4.60
N LEU A 103 6.33 0.62 3.48
CA LEU A 103 7.28 -0.45 3.21
C LEU A 103 8.47 -0.45 4.19
N GLN A 104 8.91 0.72 4.66
CA GLN A 104 9.95 0.80 5.70
C GLN A 104 9.44 0.27 7.05
N GLU A 105 8.18 0.53 7.39
CA GLU A 105 7.54 -0.03 8.59
C GLU A 105 7.42 -1.55 8.49
N PHE A 106 7.06 -2.09 7.33
CA PHE A 106 7.04 -3.53 7.09
C PHE A 106 8.42 -4.18 7.18
N ASP A 107 9.47 -3.50 6.69
CA ASP A 107 10.85 -3.96 6.84
C ASP A 107 11.23 -4.05 8.34
N ASN A 108 10.84 -3.05 9.14
CA ASN A 108 11.11 -3.04 10.59
C ASN A 108 10.36 -4.17 11.34
N MET A 109 9.19 -4.60 10.83
CA MET A 109 8.40 -5.69 11.39
C MET A 109 8.85 -7.08 10.90
N GLY A 110 9.74 -7.13 9.91
CA GLY A 110 10.20 -8.35 9.26
C GLY A 110 9.14 -9.01 8.37
N LEU A 111 8.12 -8.25 7.92
CA LEU A 111 7.11 -8.73 6.97
C LEU A 111 7.62 -8.66 5.52
N THR A 112 8.53 -7.73 5.26
CA THR A 112 9.20 -7.56 3.97
C THR A 112 10.70 -7.54 4.13
N GLU A 113 11.39 -7.98 3.09
CA GLU A 113 12.84 -7.96 3.00
C GLU A 113 13.27 -7.16 1.76
N LYS A 114 14.42 -6.49 1.86
CA LYS A 114 15.02 -5.77 0.76
C LYS A 114 15.67 -6.75 -0.20
N ASP A 115 15.35 -6.61 -1.47
CA ASP A 115 16.00 -7.33 -2.56
C ASP A 115 16.61 -6.31 -3.54
N THR A 116 17.53 -6.76 -4.39
CA THR A 116 18.24 -5.96 -5.39
C THR A 116 17.28 -5.13 -6.25
N ASN A 117 16.11 -5.68 -6.57
CA ASN A 117 15.09 -5.04 -7.43
C ASN A 117 13.94 -4.37 -6.66
N GLY A 118 13.94 -4.37 -5.32
CA GLY A 118 12.89 -3.76 -4.53
C GLY A 118 12.67 -4.42 -3.17
N ARG A 119 11.45 -4.86 -2.91
CA ARG A 119 11.10 -5.58 -1.68
C ARG A 119 10.30 -6.82 -2.00
N LYS A 120 10.59 -7.90 -1.29
CA LYS A 120 9.90 -9.17 -1.34
C LYS A 120 9.21 -9.44 0.00
N ILE A 121 8.14 -10.22 -0.02
CA ILE A 121 7.50 -10.69 1.21
C ILE A 121 8.34 -11.79 1.85
N THR A 122 8.50 -11.75 3.17
CA THR A 122 9.21 -12.80 3.93
C THR A 122 8.29 -13.99 4.21
N GLU A 123 8.83 -15.12 4.66
CA GLU A 123 8.03 -16.27 5.11
C GLU A 123 7.06 -15.89 6.24
N LYS A 124 7.52 -15.03 7.16
CA LYS A 124 6.68 -14.44 8.20
C LYS A 124 5.52 -13.64 7.61
N GLY A 125 5.77 -12.84 6.57
CA GLY A 125 4.73 -12.10 5.87
C GLY A 125 3.79 -12.98 5.02
N MET A 126 4.25 -14.14 4.55
CA MET A 126 3.40 -15.10 3.83
C MET A 126 2.46 -15.89 4.75
N THR A 127 2.88 -16.10 5.99
CA THR A 127 2.10 -16.83 7.01
C THR A 127 1.08 -15.93 7.71
N TYR A 128 1.33 -14.61 7.68
CA TYR A 128 0.46 -13.56 8.19
C TYR A 128 -0.75 -13.31 7.28
#